data_AF-R9LZZ6-F1
#
_entry.id   AF-R9LZZ6-F1
#
_cell.length_a   1.000
_cell.length_b   1.000
_cell.length_c   1.000
_cell.angle_alpha   90.00
_cell.angle_beta   90.00
_cell.angle_gamma   90.00
#
_symmetry.space_group_name_H-M   'P 1'
#
loop_
_entity.id
_entity.type
_entity.pdbx_description
1 polymer ?
#
loop_
_entity_poly.entity_id
_entity_poly.type
_entity_poly.pdbx_seq_one_letter_code
_entity_poly.pdbx_strand_id
1 'polypeptide(L)'
;MSVYEGCFPLGLGTARFPVSGPEDDVGLKRSVDLVLRALESGVNYIDTGHSYSAGMASRILKDAFRRTTRPFSVTVKVQYGEDRTADDAVKRVRQHLSAMGLLKAQFFICWSIGSCEDFRHIMAPGGIYEGALRLRDDGIIEHICASLHAPPADMVRIIESGAFEGVTVSYSLLNAVQMRPVLDAAARRGIGVAVMNPLGGGLIAQNRNYFSFACGREDGGNTVHAALRFARAHPAADIVLGGVSSLEELEDSLGVLSAPDPETPQARMERVMAKVSDLKGFCTGCKYCAGCPQGIPTYALMQARNALLFDPAAAYNRQGPEELLYNLQIFRKLYYDDGWTPDSGENPCIGCGKCEAVCTQRLEIIQGVADVYRRAEETGYTEKARRERLRELLYEKGYRRVGLYPNSNFSKKIMDLYQTHFGAAAFEWMLFNSDRTVRGTLEEGLPIHHPDEIPELRPDMMLICSYRYEDDIAEMLRPYERQGLRVERLHRNGEVPWIF
;
A
#
# COMPACT_ATOMS: atom_id res chain seq x y z
N MET A 1 2.83 -29.63 0.23
CA MET A 1 4.12 -28.90 0.19
C MET A 1 3.79 -27.51 -0.33
N SER A 2 4.56 -26.48 0.06
CA SER A 2 4.30 -25.09 -0.35
C SER A 2 4.41 -24.94 -1.87
N VAL A 3 3.61 -24.06 -2.49
CA VAL A 3 3.78 -23.70 -3.92
C VAL A 3 5.07 -22.96 -4.22
N TYR A 4 5.77 -22.50 -3.19
CA TYR A 4 7.09 -21.89 -3.29
C TYR A 4 8.22 -22.89 -3.04
N GLU A 5 7.92 -24.19 -2.97
CA GLU A 5 8.95 -25.22 -2.86
C GLU A 5 9.95 -25.13 -4.03
N GLY A 6 11.25 -25.21 -3.72
CA GLY A 6 12.32 -25.05 -4.71
C GLY A 6 12.61 -23.60 -5.12
N CYS A 7 11.85 -22.62 -4.61
CA CYS A 7 12.21 -21.22 -4.77
C CYS A 7 13.33 -20.83 -3.81
N PHE A 8 14.19 -19.91 -4.28
CA PHE A 8 15.25 -19.33 -3.47
C PHE A 8 14.64 -18.48 -2.35
N PRO A 9 15.15 -18.52 -1.10
CA PRO A 9 14.56 -17.79 0.02
C PRO A 9 14.46 -16.26 -0.19
N LEU A 10 15.40 -15.67 -0.93
CA LEU A 10 15.30 -14.29 -1.41
C LEU A 10 14.51 -14.26 -2.72
N GLY A 11 13.44 -13.48 -2.76
CA GLY A 11 12.71 -13.14 -3.99
C GLY A 11 13.07 -11.73 -4.49
N LEU A 12 12.99 -11.51 -5.80
CA LEU A 12 13.23 -10.22 -6.42
C LEU A 12 11.92 -9.44 -6.59
N GLY A 13 11.68 -8.45 -5.73
CA GLY A 13 10.59 -7.50 -5.90
C GLY A 13 10.96 -6.35 -6.83
N THR A 14 10.14 -6.09 -7.85
CA THR A 14 10.46 -5.11 -8.91
C THR A 14 9.82 -3.73 -8.69
N ALA A 15 9.35 -3.42 -7.49
CA ALA A 15 8.61 -2.19 -7.20
C ALA A 15 9.47 -0.91 -7.16
N ARG A 16 10.77 -1.06 -6.84
CA ARG A 16 11.68 0.04 -6.50
C ARG A 16 13.00 0.00 -7.25
N PHE A 17 12.98 -0.47 -8.50
CA PHE A 17 14.18 -0.37 -9.32
C PHE A 17 14.57 1.10 -9.53
N PRO A 18 15.88 1.39 -9.66
CA PRO A 18 16.39 2.76 -9.76
C PRO A 18 16.15 3.34 -11.16
N VAL A 19 14.88 3.56 -11.52
CA VAL A 19 14.43 4.09 -12.81
C VAL A 19 13.34 5.14 -12.61
N SER A 20 13.49 6.26 -13.31
CA SER A 20 12.59 7.41 -13.17
C SER A 20 11.48 7.45 -14.23
N GLY A 21 11.60 6.67 -15.29
CA GLY A 21 10.62 6.61 -16.38
C GLY A 21 11.18 6.00 -17.68
N PRO A 22 10.44 6.10 -18.79
CA PRO A 22 10.80 5.47 -20.06
C PRO A 22 12.03 6.06 -20.76
N GLU A 23 12.37 7.32 -20.44
CA GLU A 23 13.51 8.07 -20.99
C GLU A 23 14.80 7.92 -20.14
N ASP A 24 14.73 7.20 -19.01
CA ASP A 24 15.87 6.99 -18.11
C ASP A 24 16.67 5.73 -18.52
N ASP A 25 17.42 5.84 -19.62
CA ASP A 25 18.21 4.72 -20.16
C ASP A 25 19.24 4.17 -19.16
N VAL A 26 19.82 5.03 -18.33
CA VAL A 26 20.80 4.63 -17.30
C VAL A 26 20.09 3.82 -16.21
N GLY A 27 18.96 4.29 -15.72
CA GLY A 27 18.14 3.60 -14.73
C GLY A 27 17.61 2.26 -15.26
N LEU A 28 17.12 2.24 -16.50
CA LEU A 28 16.69 1.01 -17.19
C LEU A 28 17.82 -0.01 -17.25
N LYS A 29 19.01 0.38 -17.71
CA LYS A 29 20.18 -0.53 -17.79
C LYS A 29 20.57 -1.08 -16.42
N ARG A 30 20.70 -0.21 -15.42
CA ARG A 30 21.02 -0.62 -14.03
C ARG A 30 20.00 -1.61 -13.49
N SER A 31 18.72 -1.38 -13.77
CA SER A 31 17.64 -2.24 -13.33
C SER A 31 17.71 -3.62 -14.01
N VAL A 32 18.03 -3.68 -15.31
CA VAL A 32 18.25 -4.96 -16.01
C VAL A 32 19.43 -5.72 -15.41
N ASP A 33 20.55 -5.03 -15.13
CA ASP A 33 21.73 -5.64 -14.54
C ASP A 33 21.44 -6.23 -13.14
N LEU A 34 20.56 -5.59 -12.34
CA LEU A 34 20.05 -6.14 -11.08
C LEU A 34 19.29 -7.46 -11.28
N VAL A 35 18.39 -7.52 -12.27
CA VAL A 35 17.63 -8.74 -12.55
C VAL A 35 18.56 -9.87 -12.98
N LEU A 36 19.49 -9.60 -13.89
CA LEU A 36 20.44 -10.58 -14.38
C LEU A 36 21.31 -11.12 -13.24
N ARG A 37 21.86 -10.23 -12.40
CA ARG A 37 22.68 -10.62 -11.26
C ARG A 37 21.91 -11.48 -10.26
N ALA A 38 20.65 -11.14 -9.97
CA ALA A 38 19.82 -11.93 -9.07
C ALA A 38 19.60 -13.36 -9.62
N LEU A 39 19.23 -13.46 -10.90
CA LEU A 39 19.03 -14.76 -11.57
C LEU A 39 20.32 -15.59 -11.62
N GLU A 40 21.47 -14.96 -11.84
CA GLU A 40 22.78 -15.63 -11.80
C GLU A 40 23.11 -16.20 -10.42
N SER A 41 22.66 -15.54 -9.34
CA SER A 41 22.79 -16.03 -7.96
C SER A 41 21.82 -17.16 -7.59
N GLY A 42 20.91 -17.54 -8.49
CA GLY A 42 19.92 -18.58 -8.24
C GLY A 42 18.59 -18.07 -7.68
N VAL A 43 18.41 -16.75 -7.52
CA VAL A 43 17.09 -16.18 -7.25
C VAL A 43 16.18 -16.52 -8.43
N ASN A 44 15.02 -17.12 -8.14
CA ASN A 44 14.12 -17.64 -9.16
C ASN A 44 12.65 -17.25 -8.93
N TYR A 45 12.33 -16.44 -7.92
CA TYR A 45 11.00 -15.87 -7.71
C TYR A 45 11.02 -14.37 -7.96
N ILE A 46 10.26 -13.91 -8.96
CA ILE A 46 10.18 -12.51 -9.36
C ILE A 46 8.77 -11.98 -9.11
N ASP A 47 8.65 -11.06 -8.14
CA ASP A 47 7.41 -10.36 -7.83
C ASP A 47 7.34 -9.04 -8.59
N THR A 48 6.33 -8.89 -9.45
CA THR A 48 6.17 -7.72 -10.32
C THR A 48 4.71 -7.26 -10.41
N GLY A 49 4.49 -6.02 -10.83
CA GLY A 49 3.19 -5.39 -10.99
C GLY A 49 3.22 -4.36 -12.12
N HIS A 50 2.06 -4.02 -12.68
CA HIS A 50 1.99 -3.20 -13.90
C HIS A 50 2.55 -1.78 -13.69
N SER A 51 2.27 -1.19 -12.53
CA SER A 51 2.68 0.17 -12.16
C SER A 51 4.08 0.26 -11.54
N TYR A 52 4.76 -0.88 -11.36
CA TYR A 52 6.00 -0.94 -10.57
C TYR A 52 7.17 -0.26 -11.29
N SER A 53 8.04 0.40 -10.50
CA SER A 53 9.22 1.12 -10.99
C SER A 53 8.88 2.13 -12.10
N ALA A 54 7.97 3.07 -11.79
CA ALA A 54 7.45 4.06 -12.75
C ALA A 54 6.82 3.42 -14.01
N GLY A 55 6.16 2.26 -13.85
CA GLY A 55 5.60 1.47 -14.95
C GLY A 55 6.63 0.74 -15.82
N MET A 56 7.92 0.80 -15.50
CA MET A 56 8.99 0.24 -16.33
C MET A 56 9.33 -1.21 -16.01
N ALA A 57 8.81 -1.78 -14.91
CA ALA A 57 9.18 -3.12 -14.46
C ALA A 57 9.02 -4.20 -15.56
N SER A 58 7.91 -4.22 -16.29
CA SER A 58 7.70 -5.21 -17.37
C SER A 58 8.70 -5.05 -18.53
N ARG A 59 9.06 -3.80 -18.87
CA ARG A 59 10.08 -3.50 -19.90
C ARG A 59 11.46 -4.00 -19.47
N ILE A 60 11.83 -3.75 -18.22
CA ILE A 60 13.10 -4.21 -17.61
C ILE A 60 13.16 -5.74 -17.61
N LEU A 61 12.10 -6.40 -17.13
CA LEU A 61 12.03 -7.86 -17.10
C LEU A 61 12.11 -8.48 -18.49
N LYS A 62 11.42 -7.90 -19.48
CA LYS A 62 11.50 -8.38 -20.88
C LYS A 62 12.92 -8.35 -21.43
N ASP A 63 13.70 -7.30 -21.15
CA ASP A 63 15.09 -7.24 -21.60
C ASP A 63 15.95 -8.27 -20.86
N ALA A 64 15.83 -8.36 -19.53
CA ALA A 64 16.58 -9.32 -18.72
C ALA A 64 16.30 -10.77 -19.14
N PHE A 65 15.03 -11.14 -19.34
CA PHE A 65 14.62 -12.51 -19.70
C PHE A 65 15.13 -12.95 -21.07
N ARG A 66 15.35 -12.02 -22.00
CA ARG A 66 15.97 -12.32 -23.31
C ARG A 66 17.47 -12.56 -23.23
N ARG A 67 18.11 -12.10 -22.14
CA ARG A 67 19.56 -12.10 -21.94
C ARG A 67 20.03 -13.19 -20.98
N THR A 68 19.13 -14.03 -20.47
CA THR A 68 19.43 -15.09 -19.51
C THR A 68 18.84 -16.44 -19.94
N THR A 69 19.50 -17.52 -19.51
CA THR A 69 19.00 -18.89 -19.62
C THR A 69 18.67 -19.50 -18.26
N ARG A 70 18.85 -18.73 -17.18
CA ARG A 70 18.54 -19.18 -15.82
C ARG A 70 17.03 -19.37 -15.66
N PRO A 71 16.58 -20.45 -15.01
CA PRO A 71 15.16 -20.66 -14.78
C PRO A 71 14.64 -19.62 -13.78
N PHE A 72 13.42 -19.15 -14.01
CA PHE A 72 12.72 -18.23 -13.12
C PHE A 72 11.22 -18.48 -13.14
N SER A 73 10.57 -18.02 -12.09
CA SER A 73 9.14 -17.94 -11.92
C SER A 73 8.76 -16.49 -11.71
N VAL A 74 7.66 -16.07 -12.33
CA VAL A 74 7.20 -14.67 -12.27
C VAL A 74 5.73 -14.59 -11.88
N THR A 75 5.38 -13.53 -11.16
CA THR A 75 4.00 -13.19 -10.83
C THR A 75 3.31 -12.38 -11.92
N VAL A 76 2.02 -12.57 -12.10
CA VAL A 76 1.12 -11.62 -12.80
C VAL A 76 0.05 -11.16 -11.82
N LYS A 77 -0.13 -9.84 -11.66
CA LYS A 77 -1.03 -9.25 -10.66
C LYS A 77 -2.28 -8.70 -11.34
N VAL A 78 -3.45 -9.06 -10.82
CA VAL A 78 -4.74 -8.49 -11.24
C VAL A 78 -5.26 -7.59 -10.14
N GLN A 79 -5.55 -6.33 -10.45
CA GLN A 79 -5.81 -5.30 -9.46
C GLN A 79 -7.33 -5.15 -9.20
N TYR A 80 -7.84 -5.77 -8.13
CA TYR A 80 -9.22 -5.55 -7.68
C TYR A 80 -9.49 -4.06 -7.50
N GLY A 81 -10.61 -3.60 -8.05
CA GLY A 81 -10.98 -2.19 -8.13
C GLY A 81 -10.86 -1.66 -9.55
N GLU A 82 -9.70 -1.84 -10.20
CA GLU A 82 -9.47 -1.57 -11.63
C GLU A 82 -10.02 -2.69 -12.51
N ASP A 83 -9.76 -3.93 -12.10
CA ASP A 83 -10.28 -5.14 -12.68
C ASP A 83 -11.40 -5.65 -11.75
N ARG A 84 -12.54 -6.10 -12.30
CA ARG A 84 -13.69 -6.55 -11.48
C ARG A 84 -14.25 -7.90 -11.91
N THR A 85 -14.03 -8.27 -13.18
CA THR A 85 -14.63 -9.47 -13.78
C THR A 85 -13.59 -10.52 -14.14
N ALA A 86 -14.05 -11.73 -14.41
CA ALA A 86 -13.25 -12.82 -14.94
C ALA A 86 -12.55 -12.43 -16.26
N ASP A 87 -13.24 -11.70 -17.14
CA ASP A 87 -12.68 -11.27 -18.43
C ASP A 87 -11.63 -10.17 -18.27
N ASP A 88 -11.81 -9.25 -17.30
CA ASP A 88 -10.77 -8.28 -16.94
C ASP A 88 -9.50 -8.99 -16.48
N ALA A 89 -9.64 -10.02 -15.62
CA ALA A 89 -8.51 -10.81 -15.14
C ALA A 89 -7.76 -11.50 -16.29
N VAL A 90 -8.49 -12.14 -17.22
CA VAL A 90 -7.89 -12.78 -18.41
C VAL A 90 -7.17 -11.75 -19.29
N LYS A 91 -7.80 -10.61 -19.54
CA LYS A 91 -7.22 -9.51 -20.33
C LYS A 91 -5.93 -8.98 -19.67
N ARG A 92 -5.98 -8.70 -18.37
CA ARG A 92 -4.85 -8.17 -17.59
C ARG A 92 -3.66 -9.12 -17.63
N VAL A 93 -3.88 -10.41 -17.42
CA VAL A 93 -2.79 -11.42 -17.47
C VAL A 93 -2.16 -11.50 -18.85
N ARG A 94 -2.95 -11.50 -19.92
CA ARG A 94 -2.42 -11.48 -21.29
C ARG A 94 -1.60 -10.22 -21.59
N GLN A 95 -2.02 -9.06 -21.09
CA GLN A 95 -1.27 -7.81 -21.20
C GLN A 95 0.08 -7.91 -20.48
N HIS A 96 0.11 -8.43 -19.25
CA HIS A 96 1.35 -8.64 -18.50
C HIS A 96 2.33 -9.55 -19.24
N LEU A 97 1.85 -10.71 -19.73
CA LEU A 97 2.65 -11.67 -20.45
C LEU A 97 3.23 -11.07 -21.73
N SER A 98 2.42 -10.38 -22.53
CA SER A 98 2.87 -9.65 -23.73
C SER A 98 3.94 -8.59 -23.40
N ALA A 99 3.70 -7.80 -22.34
CA ALA A 99 4.60 -6.74 -21.92
C ALA A 99 5.96 -7.28 -21.46
N MET A 100 5.99 -8.46 -20.82
CA MET A 100 7.22 -9.16 -20.43
C MET A 100 7.81 -10.04 -21.54
N GLY A 101 7.07 -10.27 -22.64
CA GLY A 101 7.50 -11.17 -23.72
C GLY A 101 7.45 -12.65 -23.33
N LEU A 102 6.49 -13.04 -22.49
CA LEU A 102 6.27 -14.39 -22.00
C LEU A 102 4.98 -14.99 -22.56
N LEU A 103 4.89 -16.31 -22.54
CA LEU A 103 3.68 -17.06 -22.92
C LEU A 103 2.88 -17.56 -21.72
N LYS A 104 3.57 -17.75 -20.58
CA LYS A 104 3.00 -18.21 -19.31
C LYS A 104 3.69 -17.54 -18.14
N ALA A 105 3.04 -17.56 -16.98
CA ALA A 105 3.60 -17.15 -15.70
C ALA A 105 3.29 -18.21 -14.65
N GLN A 106 4.11 -18.33 -13.61
CA GLN A 106 3.89 -19.37 -12.60
C GLN A 106 2.80 -18.97 -11.62
N PHE A 107 2.74 -17.70 -11.23
CA PHE A 107 1.88 -17.24 -10.15
C PHE A 107 0.90 -16.16 -10.60
N PHE A 108 -0.38 -16.46 -10.55
CA PHE A 108 -1.42 -15.43 -10.56
C PHE A 108 -1.57 -14.87 -9.16
N ILE A 109 -1.57 -13.55 -9.03
CA ILE A 109 -1.80 -12.87 -7.75
C ILE A 109 -3.05 -12.01 -7.87
N CYS A 110 -4.08 -12.33 -7.10
CA CYS A 110 -5.17 -11.38 -6.86
C CYS A 110 -4.65 -10.27 -5.93
N TRP A 111 -4.56 -9.04 -6.43
CA TRP A 111 -3.99 -7.90 -5.71
C TRP A 111 -4.98 -6.74 -5.72
N SER A 112 -5.08 -5.89 -4.71
CA SER A 112 -4.95 -6.22 -3.30
C SER A 112 -6.32 -6.65 -2.75
N ILE A 113 -6.34 -7.66 -1.89
CA ILE A 113 -7.54 -7.97 -1.09
C ILE A 113 -7.46 -7.18 0.23
N GLY A 114 -8.26 -6.13 0.37
CA GLY A 114 -8.27 -5.22 1.51
C GLY A 114 -9.30 -5.57 2.59
N SER A 115 -10.27 -6.45 2.29
CA SER A 115 -11.31 -6.85 3.23
C SER A 115 -11.95 -8.20 2.88
N CYS A 116 -12.72 -8.78 3.80
CA CYS A 116 -13.60 -9.92 3.46
C CYS A 116 -14.68 -9.56 2.43
N GLU A 117 -15.03 -8.27 2.31
CA GLU A 117 -15.97 -7.80 1.28
C GLU A 117 -15.34 -7.87 -0.12
N ASP A 118 -14.12 -7.36 -0.28
CA ASP A 118 -13.35 -7.50 -1.52
C ASP A 118 -13.23 -8.97 -1.90
N PHE A 119 -12.85 -9.80 -0.93
CA PHE A 119 -12.73 -11.25 -1.12
C PHE A 119 -14.05 -11.85 -1.63
N ARG A 120 -15.19 -11.51 -1.02
CA ARG A 120 -16.50 -11.99 -1.47
C ARG A 120 -16.82 -11.56 -2.90
N HIS A 121 -16.47 -10.34 -3.32
CA HIS A 121 -16.67 -9.89 -4.70
C HIS A 121 -15.74 -10.62 -5.69
N ILE A 122 -14.48 -10.83 -5.31
CA ILE A 122 -13.50 -11.58 -6.10
C ILE A 122 -13.97 -13.03 -6.36
N MET A 123 -14.60 -13.64 -5.35
CA MET A 123 -15.10 -15.02 -5.40
C MET A 123 -16.51 -15.18 -5.96
N ALA A 124 -17.23 -14.08 -6.23
CA ALA A 124 -18.57 -14.14 -6.77
C ALA A 124 -18.59 -14.71 -8.21
N PRO A 125 -19.72 -15.27 -8.69
CA PRO A 125 -19.86 -15.70 -10.07
C PRO A 125 -19.51 -14.57 -11.05
N GLY A 126 -18.70 -14.87 -12.06
CA GLY A 126 -18.15 -13.89 -13.00
C GLY A 126 -17.01 -13.01 -12.43
N GLY A 127 -16.59 -13.25 -11.19
CA GLY A 127 -15.53 -12.51 -10.50
C GLY A 127 -14.12 -12.90 -10.96
N ILE A 128 -13.13 -12.18 -10.43
CA ILE A 128 -11.71 -12.35 -10.78
C ILE A 128 -11.23 -13.81 -10.59
N TYR A 129 -11.72 -14.51 -9.56
CA TYR A 129 -11.28 -15.87 -9.27
C TYR A 129 -11.64 -16.87 -10.38
N GLU A 130 -12.82 -16.73 -11.01
CA GLU A 130 -13.18 -17.56 -12.18
C GLU A 130 -12.27 -17.29 -13.38
N GLY A 131 -11.84 -16.05 -13.57
CA GLY A 131 -10.84 -15.70 -14.57
C GLY A 131 -9.49 -16.38 -14.32
N ALA A 132 -9.07 -16.44 -13.05
CA ALA A 132 -7.86 -17.18 -12.65
C ALA A 132 -8.00 -18.69 -12.92
N LEU A 133 -9.15 -19.30 -12.60
CA LEU A 133 -9.41 -20.71 -12.90
C LEU A 133 -9.30 -20.98 -14.41
N ARG A 134 -9.92 -20.16 -15.26
CA ARG A 134 -9.83 -20.28 -16.72
C ARG A 134 -8.38 -20.21 -17.21
N LEU A 135 -7.61 -19.24 -16.73
CA LEU A 135 -6.20 -19.09 -17.10
C LEU A 135 -5.35 -20.30 -16.69
N ARG A 136 -5.66 -20.91 -15.54
CA ARG A 136 -4.98 -22.11 -15.07
C ARG A 136 -5.34 -23.32 -15.91
N ASP A 137 -6.62 -23.50 -16.22
CA ASP A 137 -7.12 -24.59 -17.05
C ASP A 137 -6.58 -24.49 -18.50
N ASP A 138 -6.34 -23.27 -18.99
CA ASP A 138 -5.67 -22.97 -20.26
C ASP A 138 -4.13 -23.17 -20.21
N GLY A 139 -3.55 -23.45 -19.04
CA GLY A 139 -2.10 -23.61 -18.83
C GLY A 139 -1.29 -22.30 -18.94
N ILE A 140 -1.96 -21.14 -18.88
CA ILE A 140 -1.34 -19.81 -18.94
C ILE A 140 -0.71 -19.43 -17.59
N ILE A 141 -1.32 -19.89 -16.50
CA ILE A 141 -0.80 -19.80 -15.13
C ILE A 141 -0.70 -21.18 -14.48
N GLU A 142 0.14 -21.32 -13.45
CA GLU A 142 0.31 -22.60 -12.73
C GLU A 142 -0.38 -22.59 -11.37
N HIS A 143 -0.22 -21.51 -10.59
CA HIS A 143 -0.77 -21.37 -9.23
C HIS A 143 -1.62 -20.11 -9.06
N ILE A 144 -2.68 -20.23 -8.26
CA ILE A 144 -3.56 -19.10 -7.90
C ILE A 144 -3.26 -18.65 -6.47
N CYS A 145 -2.72 -17.45 -6.35
CA CYS A 145 -2.29 -16.83 -5.09
C CYS A 145 -2.99 -15.47 -4.87
N ALA A 146 -2.81 -14.88 -3.69
CA ALA A 146 -3.33 -13.56 -3.36
C ALA A 146 -2.32 -12.68 -2.63
N SER A 147 -2.47 -11.36 -2.75
CA SER A 147 -1.74 -10.38 -1.93
C SER A 147 -2.72 -9.72 -0.96
N LEU A 148 -2.53 -9.97 0.33
CA LEU A 148 -3.49 -9.56 1.37
C LEU A 148 -3.05 -8.26 2.03
N HIS A 149 -3.97 -7.32 2.12
CA HIS A 149 -3.82 -6.00 2.74
C HIS A 149 -4.94 -5.71 3.76
N ALA A 150 -5.71 -6.74 4.12
CA ALA A 150 -6.80 -6.66 5.08
C ALA A 150 -6.34 -6.67 6.54
N PRO A 151 -7.20 -6.34 7.50
CA PRO A 151 -6.92 -6.58 8.92
C PRO A 151 -6.54 -8.06 9.18
N PRO A 152 -5.65 -8.37 10.15
CA PRO A 152 -5.18 -9.73 10.38
C PRO A 152 -6.28 -10.79 10.54
N ALA A 153 -7.40 -10.43 11.19
CA ALA A 153 -8.53 -11.34 11.36
C ALA A 153 -9.18 -11.72 10.02
N ASP A 154 -9.30 -10.77 9.10
CA ASP A 154 -9.82 -10.98 7.75
C ASP A 154 -8.84 -11.83 6.93
N MET A 155 -7.54 -11.54 7.02
CA MET A 155 -6.52 -12.35 6.35
C MET A 155 -6.56 -13.82 6.79
N VAL A 156 -6.73 -14.08 8.10
CA VAL A 156 -6.87 -15.45 8.62
C VAL A 156 -8.11 -16.13 8.02
N ARG A 157 -9.27 -15.45 7.96
CA ARG A 157 -10.48 -16.00 7.33
C ARG A 157 -10.28 -16.31 5.85
N ILE A 158 -9.60 -15.42 5.12
CA ILE A 158 -9.30 -15.61 3.70
C ILE A 158 -8.37 -16.81 3.50
N ILE A 159 -7.31 -16.94 4.31
CA ILE A 159 -6.39 -18.09 4.30
C ILE A 159 -7.14 -19.40 4.60
N GLU A 160 -8.00 -19.39 5.61
CA GLU A 160 -8.74 -20.57 6.05
C GLU A 160 -9.84 -21.01 5.06
N SER A 161 -10.23 -20.15 4.12
CA SER A 161 -11.13 -20.52 3.01
C SER A 161 -10.52 -21.55 2.07
N GLY A 162 -9.18 -21.65 2.00
CA GLY A 162 -8.47 -22.55 1.08
C GLY A 162 -8.52 -22.13 -0.39
N ALA A 163 -8.99 -20.91 -0.70
CA ALA A 163 -9.11 -20.43 -2.08
C ALA A 163 -7.75 -20.22 -2.78
N PHE A 164 -6.69 -19.92 -2.03
CA PHE A 164 -5.39 -19.57 -2.58
C PHE A 164 -4.30 -20.56 -2.14
N GLU A 165 -3.38 -20.85 -3.04
CA GLU A 165 -2.29 -21.81 -2.80
C GLU A 165 -1.05 -21.15 -2.17
N GLY A 166 -0.94 -19.82 -2.33
CA GLY A 166 0.12 -18.99 -1.75
C GLY A 166 -0.38 -17.58 -1.46
N VAL A 167 0.22 -16.90 -0.49
CA VAL A 167 -0.13 -15.52 -0.14
C VAL A 167 1.08 -14.61 0.00
N THR A 168 0.95 -13.37 -0.48
CA THR A 168 1.88 -12.29 -0.20
C THR A 168 1.34 -11.45 0.96
N VAL A 169 2.09 -11.36 2.06
CA VAL A 169 1.70 -10.57 3.25
C VAL A 169 2.85 -9.73 3.77
N SER A 170 2.54 -8.60 4.41
CA SER A 170 3.57 -7.79 5.06
C SER A 170 3.98 -8.40 6.40
N TYR A 171 5.27 -8.69 6.59
CA TYR A 171 5.78 -9.22 7.85
C TYR A 171 7.17 -8.67 8.15
N SER A 172 7.33 -8.00 9.30
CA SER A 172 8.57 -7.39 9.75
C SER A 172 8.59 -7.24 11.28
N LEU A 173 9.68 -6.70 11.84
CA LEU A 173 9.73 -6.33 13.26
C LEU A 173 8.62 -5.36 13.69
N LEU A 174 8.07 -4.58 12.76
CA LEU A 174 7.07 -3.53 13.05
C LEU A 174 5.67 -4.08 13.33
N ASN A 175 5.34 -5.24 12.76
CA ASN A 175 4.00 -5.83 12.82
C ASN A 175 4.01 -7.32 13.23
N ALA A 176 5.15 -7.80 13.74
CA ALA A 176 5.38 -9.20 14.06
C ALA A 176 4.27 -9.79 14.95
N VAL A 177 3.87 -9.08 16.01
CA VAL A 177 2.83 -9.52 16.95
C VAL A 177 1.46 -9.66 16.27
N GLN A 178 1.10 -8.69 15.42
CA GLN A 178 -0.21 -8.66 14.74
C GLN A 178 -0.34 -9.69 13.63
N MET A 179 0.77 -9.93 12.93
CA MET A 179 0.80 -10.81 11.76
C MET A 179 1.10 -12.26 12.11
N ARG A 180 1.58 -12.55 13.33
CA ARG A 180 1.85 -13.92 13.77
C ARG A 180 0.64 -14.86 13.56
N PRO A 181 -0.60 -14.51 13.95
CA PRO A 181 -1.77 -15.35 13.69
C PRO A 181 -2.02 -15.64 12.21
N VAL A 182 -1.69 -14.69 11.32
CA VAL A 182 -1.83 -14.83 9.86
C VAL A 182 -0.84 -15.87 9.33
N LEU A 183 0.43 -15.75 9.71
CA LEU A 183 1.46 -16.69 9.28
C LEU A 183 1.26 -18.08 9.91
N ASP A 184 0.80 -18.16 11.17
CA ASP A 184 0.45 -19.43 11.81
C ASP A 184 -0.73 -20.10 11.10
N ALA A 185 -1.73 -19.33 10.65
CA ALA A 185 -2.85 -19.85 9.85
C ALA A 185 -2.38 -20.40 8.49
N ALA A 186 -1.48 -19.69 7.81
CA ALA A 186 -0.88 -20.16 6.57
C ALA A 186 -0.11 -21.47 6.79
N ALA A 187 0.73 -21.55 7.84
CA ALA A 187 1.47 -22.75 8.20
C ALA A 187 0.53 -23.95 8.45
N ARG A 188 -0.54 -23.77 9.24
CA ARG A 188 -1.52 -24.83 9.52
C ARG A 188 -2.23 -25.33 8.27
N ARG A 189 -2.44 -24.47 7.27
CA ARG A 189 -3.09 -24.80 5.99
C ARG A 189 -2.12 -25.29 4.92
N GLY A 190 -0.81 -25.26 5.18
CA GLY A 190 0.21 -25.59 4.19
C GLY A 190 0.27 -24.59 3.03
N ILE A 191 -0.19 -23.36 3.24
CA ILE A 191 -0.15 -22.26 2.26
C ILE A 191 1.21 -21.57 2.37
N GLY A 192 1.87 -21.41 1.23
CA GLY A 192 3.16 -20.72 1.17
C GLY A 192 3.04 -19.22 1.39
N VAL A 193 4.05 -18.59 1.98
CA VAL A 193 4.07 -17.14 2.20
C VAL A 193 5.27 -16.47 1.52
N ALA A 194 4.96 -15.47 0.69
CA ALA A 194 5.91 -14.45 0.25
C ALA A 194 5.81 -13.22 1.17
N VAL A 195 6.85 -12.97 1.95
CA VAL A 195 6.94 -11.82 2.86
C VAL A 195 7.31 -10.57 2.08
N MET A 196 6.42 -9.58 2.06
CA MET A 196 6.70 -8.22 1.58
C MET A 196 7.05 -7.27 2.73
N ASN A 197 7.79 -6.21 2.40
CA ASN A 197 8.24 -5.17 3.35
C ASN A 197 8.97 -5.70 4.60
N PRO A 198 9.90 -6.69 4.49
CA PRO A 198 10.59 -7.24 5.67
C PRO A 198 11.38 -6.20 6.47
N LEU A 199 11.79 -5.10 5.81
CA LEU A 199 12.52 -3.98 6.40
C LEU A 199 11.64 -2.75 6.68
N GLY A 200 10.31 -2.89 6.68
CA GLY A 200 9.39 -1.78 6.93
C GLY A 200 9.49 -0.67 5.89
N GLY A 201 9.76 -1.02 4.63
CA GLY A 201 9.95 -0.06 3.54
C GLY A 201 11.25 0.76 3.62
N GLY A 202 12.20 0.37 4.47
CA GLY A 202 13.46 1.08 4.71
C GLY A 202 13.60 1.62 6.13
N LEU A 203 12.48 1.73 6.87
CA LEU A 203 12.44 2.29 8.22
C LEU A 203 13.37 1.54 9.19
N ILE A 204 13.43 0.21 9.11
CA ILE A 204 14.33 -0.58 9.97
C ILE A 204 15.80 -0.32 9.61
N ALA A 205 16.11 -0.19 8.33
CA ALA A 205 17.47 0.06 7.84
C ALA A 205 17.98 1.47 8.18
N GLN A 206 17.08 2.45 8.27
CA GLN A 206 17.38 3.83 8.67
C GLN A 206 17.51 4.00 10.19
N ASN A 207 16.84 3.15 10.96
CA ASN A 207 16.75 3.24 12.43
C ASN A 207 17.44 2.06 13.13
N ARG A 208 18.63 1.65 12.65
CA ARG A 208 19.34 0.44 13.10
C ARG A 208 19.53 0.36 14.62
N ASN A 209 19.84 1.49 15.26
CA ASN A 209 20.03 1.55 16.71
C ASN A 209 18.75 1.19 17.47
N TYR A 210 17.60 1.69 17.02
CA TYR A 210 16.30 1.39 17.63
C TYR A 210 15.96 -0.10 17.49
N PHE A 211 16.21 -0.68 16.32
CA PHE A 211 15.92 -2.08 16.01
C PHE A 211 17.06 -3.05 16.35
N SER A 212 18.12 -2.58 17.00
CA SER A 212 19.30 -3.39 17.37
C SER A 212 18.96 -4.56 18.31
N PHE A 213 17.83 -4.49 19.00
CA PHE A 213 17.30 -5.60 19.80
C PHE A 213 17.13 -6.89 18.99
N ALA A 214 16.85 -6.79 17.69
CA ALA A 214 16.68 -7.94 16.82
C ALA A 214 17.97 -8.74 16.60
N CYS A 215 19.14 -8.08 16.73
CA CYS A 215 20.44 -8.71 16.54
C CYS A 215 20.71 -9.80 17.58
N GLY A 216 21.08 -10.98 17.09
CA GLY A 216 21.74 -12.04 17.84
C GLY A 216 23.26 -11.89 17.83
N ARG A 217 23.95 -12.80 18.53
CA ARG A 217 25.43 -12.79 18.64
C ARG A 217 26.11 -12.90 17.27
N GLU A 218 25.58 -13.76 16.41
CA GLU A 218 26.15 -14.09 15.10
C GLU A 218 25.61 -13.18 13.97
N ASP A 219 24.79 -12.17 14.30
CA ASP A 219 24.34 -11.16 13.32
C ASP A 219 25.35 -10.01 13.18
N GLY A 220 26.45 -10.01 13.96
CA GLY A 220 27.52 -9.01 13.85
C GLY A 220 27.07 -7.56 14.09
N GLY A 221 25.94 -7.36 14.77
CA GLY A 221 25.32 -6.05 14.95
C GLY A 221 24.58 -5.52 13.72
N ASN A 222 24.47 -6.29 12.63
CA ASN A 222 23.75 -5.85 11.43
C ASN A 222 22.23 -6.08 11.55
N THR A 223 21.53 -5.00 11.88
CA THR A 223 20.07 -5.01 12.07
C THR A 223 19.28 -5.40 10.82
N VAL A 224 19.78 -5.08 9.63
CA VAL A 224 19.12 -5.47 8.37
C VAL A 224 19.17 -6.99 8.21
N HIS A 225 20.34 -7.59 8.45
CA HIS A 225 20.51 -9.05 8.40
C HIS A 225 19.62 -9.75 9.42
N ALA A 226 19.62 -9.26 10.66
CA ALA A 226 18.77 -9.77 11.72
C ALA A 226 17.27 -9.71 11.38
N ALA A 227 16.82 -8.62 10.76
CA ALA A 227 15.43 -8.45 10.34
C ALA A 227 15.03 -9.38 9.18
N LEU A 228 15.90 -9.57 8.18
CA LEU A 228 15.67 -10.50 7.07
C LEU A 228 15.60 -11.95 7.57
N ARG A 229 16.54 -12.35 8.44
CA ARG A 229 16.53 -13.68 9.09
C ARG A 229 15.29 -13.88 9.94
N PHE A 230 14.89 -12.87 10.71
CA PHE A 230 13.65 -12.92 11.49
C PHE A 230 12.40 -13.13 10.61
N ALA A 231 12.30 -12.39 9.51
CA ALA A 231 11.20 -12.56 8.56
C ALA A 231 11.17 -13.98 7.98
N ARG A 232 12.34 -14.56 7.66
CA ARG A 232 12.47 -15.92 7.14
C ARG A 232 12.26 -17.02 8.19
N ALA A 233 12.42 -16.71 9.47
CA ALA A 233 12.37 -17.69 10.56
C ALA A 233 10.97 -18.26 10.83
N HIS A 234 9.91 -17.66 10.29
CA HIS A 234 8.58 -18.24 10.41
C HIS A 234 8.42 -19.46 9.48
N PRO A 235 7.89 -20.62 9.93
CA PRO A 235 7.77 -21.81 9.08
C PRO A 235 6.98 -21.62 7.77
N ALA A 236 5.98 -20.73 7.77
CA ALA A 236 5.21 -20.38 6.57
C ALA A 236 5.97 -19.50 5.57
N ALA A 237 7.01 -18.77 5.99
CA ALA A 237 7.70 -17.80 5.16
C ALA A 237 8.72 -18.50 4.24
N ASP A 238 8.29 -18.75 3.00
CA ASP A 238 9.14 -19.37 1.98
C ASP A 238 10.05 -18.33 1.32
N ILE A 239 9.47 -17.19 0.94
CA ILE A 239 10.13 -16.11 0.21
C ILE A 239 10.17 -14.85 1.06
N VAL A 240 11.30 -14.16 1.05
CA VAL A 240 11.47 -12.82 1.60
C VAL A 240 11.79 -11.87 0.47
N LEU A 241 10.91 -10.89 0.22
CA LEU A 241 11.11 -9.84 -0.78
C LEU A 241 11.95 -8.73 -0.18
N GLY A 242 13.28 -8.91 -0.20
CA GLY A 242 14.27 -8.05 0.44
C GLY A 242 14.30 -6.60 -0.07
N GLY A 243 13.74 -6.33 -1.25
CA GLY A 243 13.65 -5.00 -1.86
C GLY A 243 15.01 -4.34 -2.11
N VAL A 244 15.48 -4.36 -3.35
CA VAL A 244 16.83 -3.89 -3.70
C VAL A 244 16.77 -2.77 -4.73
N SER A 245 17.59 -1.75 -4.53
CA SER A 245 17.75 -0.59 -5.43
C SER A 245 19.16 -0.47 -5.99
N SER A 246 20.12 -1.25 -5.48
CA SER A 246 21.50 -1.31 -5.93
C SER A 246 22.05 -2.74 -5.91
N LEU A 247 23.15 -2.97 -6.63
CA LEU A 247 23.83 -4.27 -6.63
C LEU A 247 24.38 -4.60 -5.24
N GLU A 248 24.86 -3.60 -4.51
CA GLU A 248 25.35 -3.77 -3.14
C GLU A 248 24.26 -4.29 -2.20
N GLU A 249 23.05 -3.71 -2.25
CA GLU A 249 21.91 -4.17 -1.45
C GLU A 249 21.48 -5.60 -1.83
N LEU A 250 21.58 -5.94 -3.13
CA LEU A 250 21.33 -7.29 -3.61
C LEU A 250 22.35 -8.29 -3.07
N GLU A 251 23.64 -8.00 -3.18
CA GLU A 251 24.69 -8.87 -2.63
C GLU A 251 24.57 -9.02 -1.11
N ASP A 252 24.26 -7.94 -0.40
CA ASP A 252 24.07 -7.98 1.06
C ASP A 252 22.91 -8.90 1.44
N SER A 253 21.76 -8.77 0.76
CA SER A 253 20.59 -9.63 0.98
C SER A 253 20.85 -11.09 0.61
N LEU A 254 21.59 -11.33 -0.49
CA LEU A 254 22.00 -12.66 -0.92
C LEU A 254 22.91 -13.31 0.13
N GLY A 255 23.92 -12.60 0.64
CA GLY A 255 24.82 -13.12 1.67
C GLY A 255 24.09 -13.60 2.93
N VAL A 256 22.96 -12.97 3.26
CA VAL A 256 22.14 -13.33 4.44
C VAL A 256 21.26 -14.54 4.19
N LEU A 257 20.55 -14.58 3.05
CA LEU A 257 19.50 -15.57 2.79
C LEU A 257 19.98 -16.80 2.01
N SER A 258 21.21 -16.78 1.46
CA SER A 258 21.86 -17.95 0.86
C SER A 258 22.49 -18.86 1.91
N ALA A 259 22.90 -18.30 3.04
CA ALA A 259 23.57 -19.03 4.11
C ALA A 259 22.55 -19.55 5.14
N PRO A 260 22.79 -20.73 5.76
CA PRO A 260 22.02 -21.16 6.91
C PRO A 260 22.04 -20.09 8.01
N ASP A 261 20.88 -19.85 8.63
CA ASP A 261 20.81 -19.00 9.81
C ASP A 261 21.64 -19.62 10.94
N PRO A 262 22.52 -18.86 11.61
CA PRO A 262 23.28 -19.35 12.77
C PRO A 262 22.39 -19.73 13.96
N GLU A 263 21.15 -19.23 14.02
CA GLU A 263 20.14 -19.62 15.00
C GLU A 263 19.08 -20.51 14.36
N THR A 264 18.52 -21.45 15.14
CA THR A 264 17.34 -22.17 14.64
C THR A 264 16.18 -21.18 14.46
N PRO A 265 15.29 -21.40 13.47
CA PRO A 265 14.15 -20.51 13.24
C PRO A 265 13.31 -20.26 14.50
N GLN A 266 13.10 -21.31 15.30
CA GLN A 266 12.38 -21.22 16.56
C GLN A 266 13.11 -20.35 17.61
N ALA A 267 14.41 -20.57 17.82
CA ALA A 267 15.18 -19.80 18.80
C ALA A 267 15.22 -18.31 18.43
N ARG A 268 15.42 -17.98 17.15
CA ARG A 268 15.38 -16.60 16.67
C ARG A 268 14.02 -15.96 16.90
N MET A 269 12.95 -16.67 16.55
CA MET A 269 11.58 -16.17 16.73
C MET A 269 11.29 -15.88 18.20
N GLU A 270 11.57 -16.83 19.09
CA GLU A 270 11.37 -16.67 20.54
C GLU A 270 12.17 -15.47 21.10
N ARG A 271 13.47 -15.39 20.76
CA ARG A 271 14.36 -14.32 21.22
C ARG A 271 13.90 -12.94 20.75
N VAL A 272 13.60 -12.80 19.46
CA VAL A 272 13.18 -11.51 18.91
C VAL A 272 11.81 -11.11 19.46
N MET A 273 10.85 -12.04 19.52
CA MET A 273 9.49 -11.75 20.00
C MET A 273 9.44 -11.43 21.50
N ALA A 274 10.31 -12.04 22.32
CA ALA A 274 10.47 -11.65 23.72
C ALA A 274 10.89 -10.17 23.84
N LYS A 275 11.90 -9.75 23.07
CA LYS A 275 12.37 -8.35 23.07
C LYS A 275 11.36 -7.37 22.48
N VAL A 276 10.61 -7.75 21.44
CA VAL A 276 9.49 -6.93 20.90
C VAL A 276 8.46 -6.67 21.99
N SER A 277 8.22 -7.65 22.86
CA SER A 277 7.27 -7.52 23.97
C SER A 277 7.76 -6.60 25.09
N ASP A 278 9.04 -6.22 25.10
CA ASP A 278 9.65 -5.33 26.10
C ASP A 278 10.01 -3.94 25.53
N LEU A 279 9.60 -3.63 24.28
CA LEU A 279 9.94 -2.38 23.62
C LEU A 279 9.25 -1.15 24.25
N LYS A 280 10.06 -0.31 24.89
CA LYS A 280 9.59 0.99 25.39
C LYS A 280 9.28 1.94 24.24
N GLY A 281 8.12 2.59 24.33
CA GLY A 281 7.67 3.62 23.38
C GLY A 281 7.06 3.09 22.08
N PHE A 282 7.22 1.81 21.75
CA PHE A 282 6.65 1.21 20.53
C PHE A 282 5.32 0.52 20.81
N CYS A 283 4.25 0.91 20.15
CA CYS A 283 3.02 0.14 20.14
C CYS A 283 3.16 -1.12 19.27
N THR A 284 3.14 -2.30 19.89
CA THR A 284 3.19 -3.59 19.16
C THR A 284 1.85 -3.98 18.51
N GLY A 285 0.77 -3.24 18.82
CA GLY A 285 -0.59 -3.52 18.37
C GLY A 285 -1.15 -4.87 18.86
N CYS A 286 -0.78 -5.28 20.07
CA CYS A 286 -1.31 -6.48 20.74
C CYS A 286 -2.82 -6.41 21.07
N LYS A 287 -3.43 -5.23 20.97
CA LYS A 287 -4.85 -4.94 21.23
C LYS A 287 -5.36 -5.20 22.66
N TYR A 288 -4.49 -5.43 23.65
CA TYR A 288 -4.93 -5.55 25.05
C TYR A 288 -5.67 -4.32 25.56
N CYS A 289 -5.32 -3.13 25.07
CA CYS A 289 -5.97 -1.88 25.41
C CYS A 289 -7.30 -1.61 24.67
N ALA A 290 -7.77 -2.55 23.83
CA ALA A 290 -9.06 -2.44 23.15
C ALA A 290 -10.25 -2.49 24.14
N GLY A 291 -11.44 -2.07 23.69
CA GLY A 291 -12.64 -2.03 24.54
C GLY A 291 -12.77 -0.74 25.36
N CYS A 292 -12.33 0.40 24.81
CA CYS A 292 -12.56 1.70 25.43
C CYS A 292 -14.08 1.95 25.61
N PRO A 293 -14.54 2.41 26.79
CA PRO A 293 -15.96 2.70 27.02
C PRO A 293 -16.52 3.86 26.17
N GLN A 294 -15.65 4.62 25.50
CA GLN A 294 -16.01 5.70 24.57
C GLN A 294 -15.83 5.28 23.10
N GLY A 295 -15.62 3.99 22.83
CA GLY A 295 -15.42 3.49 21.46
C GLY A 295 -14.09 3.89 20.81
N ILE A 296 -13.16 4.53 21.55
CA ILE A 296 -11.87 4.94 21.00
C ILE A 296 -11.05 3.70 20.61
N PRO A 297 -10.56 3.60 19.36
CA PRO A 297 -9.69 2.50 18.93
C PRO A 297 -8.25 2.74 19.41
N THR A 298 -8.04 2.68 20.73
CA THR A 298 -6.78 3.00 21.41
C THR A 298 -5.55 2.34 20.79
N TYR A 299 -5.64 1.05 20.44
CA TYR A 299 -4.52 0.34 19.82
C TYR A 299 -4.18 0.91 18.43
N ALA A 300 -5.19 1.27 17.62
CA ALA A 300 -5.01 1.79 16.26
C ALA A 300 -4.32 3.15 16.31
N LEU A 301 -4.83 4.05 17.17
CA LEU A 301 -4.25 5.37 17.37
C LEU A 301 -2.78 5.26 17.81
N MET A 302 -2.49 4.40 18.79
CA MET A 302 -1.12 4.24 19.29
C MET A 302 -0.19 3.56 18.28
N GLN A 303 -0.70 2.62 17.48
CA GLN A 303 0.09 1.99 16.43
C GLN A 303 0.41 2.97 15.29
N ALA A 304 -0.52 3.87 14.96
CA ALA A 304 -0.27 4.95 14.02
C ALA A 304 0.76 5.94 14.56
N ARG A 305 0.69 6.26 15.86
CA ARG A 305 1.67 7.13 16.54
C ARG A 305 3.09 6.57 16.61
N ASN A 306 3.33 5.29 16.30
CA ASN A 306 4.71 4.81 16.11
C ASN A 306 5.46 5.61 15.04
N ALA A 307 4.75 6.27 14.11
CA ALA A 307 5.36 7.21 13.17
C ALA A 307 6.18 8.31 13.85
N LEU A 308 5.78 8.76 15.04
CA LEU A 308 6.47 9.81 15.82
C LEU A 308 7.79 9.35 16.45
N LEU A 309 8.15 8.06 16.34
CA LEU A 309 9.39 7.53 16.90
C LEU A 309 10.59 7.68 15.96
N PHE A 310 10.34 8.04 14.70
CA PHE A 310 11.33 8.02 13.63
C PHE A 310 11.15 9.22 12.71
N ASP A 311 12.22 9.71 12.10
CA ASP A 311 12.13 10.82 11.15
C ASP A 311 11.12 10.51 10.02
N PRO A 312 10.26 11.46 9.65
CA PRO A 312 9.23 11.20 8.67
C PRO A 312 9.84 11.28 7.27
N ALA A 313 9.25 10.52 6.34
CA ALA A 313 9.70 10.48 4.95
C ALA A 313 8.85 11.39 4.07
N ALA A 314 9.46 11.92 3.02
CA ALA A 314 8.75 12.65 1.98
C ALA A 314 7.60 11.81 1.38
N ALA A 315 6.45 12.44 1.19
CA ALA A 315 5.24 11.78 0.70
C ALA A 315 4.40 12.76 -0.13
N TYR A 316 3.72 12.26 -1.16
CA TYR A 316 2.86 13.06 -2.04
C TYR A 316 3.53 14.35 -2.56
N ASN A 317 4.77 14.25 -3.06
CA ASN A 317 5.58 15.38 -3.54
C ASN A 317 5.86 16.48 -2.48
N ARG A 318 5.71 16.17 -1.19
CA ARG A 318 6.03 17.09 -0.08
C ARG A 318 7.31 16.64 0.62
N GLN A 319 8.20 17.60 0.85
CA GLN A 319 9.44 17.42 1.61
C GLN A 319 9.33 18.00 3.03
N GLY A 320 8.24 18.71 3.33
CA GLY A 320 7.97 19.32 4.63
C GLY A 320 6.68 20.16 4.60
N PRO A 321 6.31 20.81 5.71
CA PRO A 321 6.99 20.79 7.01
C PRO A 321 6.95 19.39 7.66
N GLU A 322 7.88 19.11 8.58
CA GLU A 322 8.03 17.80 9.22
C GLU A 322 6.72 17.30 9.88
N GLU A 323 6.03 18.19 10.61
CA GLU A 323 4.73 17.86 11.23
C GLU A 323 3.67 17.39 10.22
N LEU A 324 3.65 17.96 9.01
CA LEU A 324 2.73 17.48 7.97
C LEU A 324 3.10 16.06 7.53
N LEU A 325 4.39 15.75 7.41
CA LEU A 325 4.83 14.40 7.03
C LEU A 325 4.48 13.37 8.11
N TYR A 326 4.61 13.70 9.39
CA TYR A 326 4.11 12.86 10.48
C TYR A 326 2.61 12.63 10.38
N ASN A 327 1.83 13.69 10.18
CA ASN A 327 0.38 13.59 10.05
C ASN A 327 -0.02 12.72 8.84
N LEU A 328 0.67 12.87 7.70
CA LEU A 328 0.48 12.00 6.54
C LEU A 328 0.72 10.53 6.88
N GLN A 329 1.78 10.20 7.62
CA GLN A 329 2.08 8.81 8.01
C GLN A 329 1.05 8.25 9.00
N ILE A 330 0.67 9.03 10.02
CA ILE A 330 -0.31 8.65 11.04
C ILE A 330 -1.67 8.38 10.38
N PHE A 331 -2.21 9.35 9.64
CA PHE A 331 -3.55 9.24 9.08
C PHE A 331 -3.63 8.29 7.90
N ARG A 332 -2.55 8.13 7.12
CA ARG A 332 -2.48 7.04 6.12
C ARG A 332 -2.67 5.68 6.75
N LYS A 333 -1.99 5.43 7.87
CA LYS A 333 -2.09 4.16 8.58
C LYS A 333 -3.49 3.95 9.16
N LEU A 334 -4.06 4.96 9.80
CA LEU A 334 -5.41 4.88 10.37
C LEU A 334 -6.48 4.68 9.29
N TYR A 335 -6.33 5.33 8.13
CA TYR A 335 -7.23 5.18 7.00
C TYR A 335 -7.21 3.76 6.44
N TYR A 336 -6.02 3.23 6.11
CA TYR A 336 -5.90 1.94 5.43
C TYR A 336 -6.08 0.73 6.36
N ASP A 337 -5.49 0.77 7.56
CA ASP A 337 -5.42 -0.40 8.43
C ASP A 337 -6.67 -0.55 9.30
N ASP A 338 -7.30 0.57 9.67
CA ASP A 338 -8.40 0.59 10.64
C ASP A 338 -9.66 1.32 10.11
N GLY A 339 -9.64 1.88 8.91
CA GLY A 339 -10.79 2.60 8.33
C GLY A 339 -11.25 3.79 9.18
N TRP A 340 -10.34 4.36 9.98
CA TRP A 340 -10.70 5.31 11.03
C TRP A 340 -10.63 6.75 10.54
N THR A 341 -11.75 7.46 10.61
CA THR A 341 -11.85 8.93 10.54
C THR A 341 -12.79 9.38 11.67
N PRO A 342 -12.38 10.32 12.55
CA PRO A 342 -13.26 10.83 13.61
C PRO A 342 -14.30 11.82 13.06
N ASP A 343 -15.45 11.90 13.72
CA ASP A 343 -16.51 12.85 13.35
C ASP A 343 -16.05 14.30 13.49
N SER A 344 -15.28 14.61 14.53
CA SER A 344 -14.71 15.93 14.83
C SER A 344 -13.39 15.81 15.59
N GLY A 345 -12.67 16.91 15.77
CA GLY A 345 -11.50 16.99 16.63
C GLY A 345 -11.76 16.95 18.13
N GLU A 346 -13.02 16.92 18.57
CA GLU A 346 -13.35 16.81 19.99
C GLU A 346 -12.91 15.45 20.51
N ASN A 347 -11.96 15.45 21.45
CA ASN A 347 -11.44 14.23 22.05
C ASN A 347 -12.46 13.63 23.04
N PRO A 348 -13.04 12.44 22.78
CA PRO A 348 -14.05 11.82 23.64
C PRO A 348 -13.44 11.10 24.86
N CYS A 349 -12.13 11.14 25.05
CA CYS A 349 -11.47 10.41 26.14
C CYS A 349 -11.84 10.96 27.52
N ILE A 350 -12.46 10.12 28.35
CA ILE A 350 -12.82 10.45 29.74
C ILE A 350 -11.70 10.20 30.76
N GLY A 351 -10.48 9.90 30.31
CA GLY A 351 -9.31 9.72 31.19
C GLY A 351 -9.38 8.54 32.17
N CYS A 352 -10.17 7.50 31.88
CA CYS A 352 -10.44 6.41 32.84
C CYS A 352 -9.24 5.47 33.16
N GLY A 353 -8.11 5.58 32.44
CA GLY A 353 -6.89 4.79 32.71
C GLY A 353 -6.93 3.29 32.33
N LYS A 354 -8.09 2.73 31.94
CA LYS A 354 -8.24 1.29 31.63
C LYS A 354 -7.24 0.80 30.57
N CYS A 355 -7.01 1.59 29.52
CA CYS A 355 -6.10 1.24 28.44
C CYS A 355 -4.63 1.20 28.88
N GLU A 356 -4.21 2.14 29.72
CA GLU A 356 -2.83 2.25 30.21
C GLU A 356 -2.53 1.17 31.25
N ALA A 357 -3.51 0.82 32.09
CA ALA A 357 -3.39 -0.25 33.09
C ALA A 357 -3.10 -1.63 32.49
N VAL A 358 -3.52 -1.87 31.24
CA VAL A 358 -3.30 -3.13 30.51
C VAL A 358 -2.21 -3.04 29.44
N CYS A 359 -1.56 -1.89 29.29
CA CYS A 359 -0.56 -1.68 28.26
C CYS A 359 0.78 -2.32 28.64
N THR A 360 1.19 -3.37 27.93
CA THR A 360 2.46 -4.07 28.17
C THR A 360 3.68 -3.16 27.96
N GLN A 361 3.56 -2.18 27.06
CA GLN A 361 4.63 -1.22 26.74
C GLN A 361 4.59 0.05 27.58
N ARG A 362 3.64 0.15 28.51
CA ARG A 362 3.45 1.30 29.43
C ARG A 362 3.40 2.64 28.69
N LEU A 363 2.67 2.68 27.57
CA LEU A 363 2.52 3.88 26.76
C LEU A 363 1.55 4.86 27.42
N GLU A 364 1.78 6.15 27.20
CA GLU A 364 0.87 7.24 27.57
C GLU A 364 -0.30 7.32 26.57
N ILE A 365 -1.19 6.32 26.63
CA ILE A 365 -2.29 6.17 25.67
C ILE A 365 -3.27 7.35 25.76
N ILE A 366 -3.59 7.84 26.96
CA ILE A 366 -4.54 8.95 27.12
C ILE A 366 -4.02 10.21 26.43
N GLN A 367 -2.74 10.53 26.63
CA GLN A 367 -2.09 11.64 25.93
C GLN A 367 -2.02 11.39 24.42
N GLY A 368 -1.75 10.15 24.01
CA GLY A 368 -1.73 9.80 22.60
C GLY A 368 -3.05 9.95 21.88
N VAL A 369 -4.16 9.60 22.54
CA VAL A 369 -5.50 9.87 22.01
C VAL A 369 -5.68 11.38 21.84
N ALA A 370 -5.36 12.18 22.87
CA ALA A 370 -5.50 13.64 22.79
C ALA A 370 -4.68 14.24 21.64
N ASP A 371 -3.43 13.79 21.46
CA ASP A 371 -2.56 14.23 20.37
C ASP A 371 -3.15 13.90 18.99
N VAL A 372 -3.67 12.68 18.78
CA VAL A 372 -4.21 12.29 17.47
C VAL A 372 -5.49 13.04 17.13
N TYR A 373 -6.39 13.27 18.10
CA TYR A 373 -7.59 14.08 17.87
C TYR A 373 -7.24 15.54 17.58
N ARG A 374 -6.27 16.12 18.30
CA ARG A 374 -5.73 17.46 18.00
C ARG A 374 -5.17 17.54 16.59
N ARG A 375 -4.31 16.59 16.20
CA ARG A 375 -3.75 16.50 14.83
C ARG A 375 -4.84 16.37 13.78
N ALA A 376 -5.90 15.60 14.07
CA ALA A 376 -7.01 15.40 13.13
C ALA A 376 -7.77 16.71 12.88
N GLU A 377 -8.00 17.50 13.93
CA GLU A 377 -8.59 18.85 13.81
C GLU A 377 -7.68 19.79 13.02
N GLU A 378 -6.39 19.87 13.40
CA GLU A 378 -5.40 20.78 12.80
C GLU A 378 -5.14 20.49 11.31
N THR A 379 -5.39 19.26 10.86
CA THR A 379 -5.11 18.82 9.48
C THR A 379 -6.34 18.51 8.65
N GLY A 380 -7.54 18.82 9.15
CA GLY A 380 -8.79 18.58 8.43
C GLY A 380 -9.13 17.10 8.22
N TYR A 381 -8.54 16.20 9.01
CA TYR A 381 -8.82 14.76 8.99
C TYR A 381 -10.04 14.41 9.86
N THR A 382 -11.17 15.09 9.65
CA THR A 382 -12.44 14.82 10.33
C THR A 382 -13.61 14.88 9.36
N GLU A 383 -14.69 14.14 9.64
CA GLU A 383 -15.90 14.21 8.80
C GLU A 383 -16.51 15.61 8.82
N LYS A 384 -16.46 16.30 9.97
CA LYS A 384 -16.87 17.71 10.09
C LYS A 384 -16.06 18.64 9.19
N ALA A 385 -14.73 18.54 9.20
CA ALA A 385 -13.87 19.41 8.38
C ALA A 385 -14.10 19.21 6.88
N ARG A 386 -14.26 17.96 6.43
CA ARG A 386 -14.59 17.62 5.03
C ARG A 386 -15.93 18.25 4.62
N ARG A 387 -16.97 18.08 5.44
CA ARG A 387 -18.29 18.68 5.22
C ARG A 387 -18.23 20.20 5.16
N GLU A 388 -17.53 20.84 6.09
CA GLU A 388 -17.39 22.30 6.12
C GLU A 388 -16.62 22.82 4.90
N ARG A 389 -15.57 22.12 4.45
CA ARG A 389 -14.84 22.47 3.24
C ARG A 389 -15.70 22.36 1.98
N LEU A 390 -16.49 21.29 1.83
CA LEU A 390 -17.44 21.18 0.72
C LEU A 390 -18.52 22.27 0.76
N ARG A 391 -19.00 22.62 1.95
CA ARG A 391 -19.96 23.73 2.12
C ARG A 391 -19.35 25.06 1.67
N GLU A 392 -18.13 25.33 2.12
CA GLU A 392 -17.37 26.54 1.77
C GLU A 392 -17.16 26.67 0.26
N LEU A 393 -16.82 25.55 -0.40
CA LEU A 393 -16.46 25.54 -1.81
C LEU A 393 -17.67 25.51 -2.75
N LEU A 394 -18.69 24.69 -2.44
CA LEU A 394 -19.67 24.24 -3.44
C LEU A 394 -21.14 24.44 -3.04
N TYR A 395 -21.48 24.41 -1.75
CA TYR A 395 -22.88 24.47 -1.32
C TYR A 395 -23.45 25.91 -1.42
N GLU A 396 -24.65 26.04 -2.02
CA GLU A 396 -25.37 27.31 -2.19
C GLU A 396 -24.55 28.44 -2.86
N LYS A 397 -23.65 28.08 -3.78
CA LYS A 397 -22.80 29.06 -4.49
C LYS A 397 -23.38 29.60 -5.80
N GLY A 398 -24.49 29.05 -6.27
CA GLY A 398 -25.11 29.46 -7.53
C GLY A 398 -24.32 29.04 -8.78
N TYR A 399 -23.42 28.06 -8.67
CA TYR A 399 -22.79 27.45 -9.84
C TYR A 399 -23.81 26.68 -10.67
N ARG A 400 -23.57 26.61 -11.98
CA ARG A 400 -24.28 25.74 -12.93
C ARG A 400 -23.44 24.54 -13.30
N ARG A 401 -22.11 24.69 -13.38
CA ARG A 401 -21.14 23.64 -13.73
C ARG A 401 -19.92 23.67 -12.83
N VAL A 402 -19.55 22.53 -12.26
CA VAL A 402 -18.37 22.36 -11.41
C VAL A 402 -17.48 21.27 -11.96
N GLY A 403 -16.25 21.62 -12.32
CA GLY A 403 -15.21 20.70 -12.76
C GLY A 403 -14.45 20.07 -11.59
N LEU A 404 -14.16 18.77 -11.68
CA LEU A 404 -13.25 18.04 -10.81
C LEU A 404 -12.01 17.63 -11.60
N TYR A 405 -10.82 17.99 -11.13
CA TYR A 405 -9.57 17.76 -11.87
C TYR A 405 -8.42 17.30 -10.96
N PRO A 406 -7.78 16.13 -11.20
CA PRO A 406 -8.10 15.12 -12.21
C PRO A 406 -9.27 14.25 -11.78
N ASN A 407 -9.98 13.69 -12.77
CA ASN A 407 -10.92 12.60 -12.54
C ASN A 407 -10.15 11.39 -11.98
N SER A 408 -10.67 10.82 -10.90
CA SER A 408 -10.11 9.65 -10.23
C SER A 408 -11.11 9.15 -9.18
N ASN A 409 -10.73 8.09 -8.46
CA ASN A 409 -11.46 7.65 -7.26
C ASN A 409 -11.70 8.78 -6.24
N PHE A 410 -10.87 9.84 -6.23
CA PHE A 410 -11.10 11.03 -5.41
C PHE A 410 -12.35 11.80 -5.85
N SER A 411 -12.57 11.96 -7.15
CA SER A 411 -13.72 12.67 -7.70
C SER A 411 -15.03 12.01 -7.28
N LYS A 412 -15.09 10.67 -7.38
CA LYS A 412 -16.22 9.89 -6.87
C LYS A 412 -16.47 10.15 -5.38
N LYS A 413 -15.44 10.04 -4.54
CA LYS A 413 -15.58 10.27 -3.09
C LYS A 413 -16.08 11.67 -2.76
N ILE A 414 -15.63 12.69 -3.49
CA ILE A 414 -16.09 14.07 -3.33
C ILE A 414 -17.58 14.18 -3.67
N MET A 415 -18.00 13.59 -4.79
CA MET A 415 -19.41 13.56 -5.21
C MET A 415 -20.28 12.82 -4.19
N ASP A 416 -19.83 11.65 -3.70
CA ASP A 416 -20.53 10.86 -2.69
C ASP A 416 -20.65 11.61 -1.36
N LEU A 417 -19.59 12.26 -0.91
CA LEU A 417 -19.60 13.09 0.31
C LEU A 417 -20.53 14.29 0.16
N TYR A 418 -20.51 14.96 -0.99
CA TYR A 418 -21.43 16.06 -1.27
C TYR A 418 -22.89 15.58 -1.22
N GLN A 419 -23.19 14.49 -1.94
CA GLN A 419 -24.51 13.88 -1.98
C GLN A 419 -25.00 13.48 -0.59
N THR A 420 -24.10 12.89 0.22
CA THR A 420 -24.40 12.44 1.58
C THR A 420 -24.73 13.61 2.51
N HIS A 421 -24.03 14.74 2.39
CA HIS A 421 -24.19 15.88 3.29
C HIS A 421 -25.23 16.91 2.86
N PHE A 422 -25.44 17.06 1.56
CA PHE A 422 -26.24 18.16 0.99
C PHE A 422 -27.34 17.69 0.02
N GLY A 423 -27.39 16.40 -0.32
CA GLY A 423 -28.29 15.87 -1.34
C GLY A 423 -27.80 16.15 -2.76
N ALA A 424 -28.73 16.10 -3.72
CA ALA A 424 -28.40 16.29 -5.13
C ALA A 424 -27.80 17.69 -5.38
N ALA A 425 -26.70 17.74 -6.14
CA ALA A 425 -26.07 19.00 -6.51
C ALA A 425 -27.01 19.84 -7.38
N ALA A 426 -27.10 21.15 -7.09
CA ALA A 426 -27.83 22.12 -7.90
C ALA A 426 -27.06 22.54 -9.18
N PHE A 427 -25.95 21.86 -9.47
CA PHE A 427 -25.04 22.08 -10.58
C PHE A 427 -24.68 20.75 -11.24
N GLU A 428 -24.21 20.83 -12.48
CA GLU A 428 -23.67 19.72 -13.25
C GLU A 428 -22.20 19.46 -12.86
N TRP A 429 -21.88 18.21 -12.53
CA TRP A 429 -20.50 17.76 -12.35
C TRP A 429 -19.83 17.54 -13.69
N MET A 430 -18.57 17.96 -13.80
CA MET A 430 -17.74 17.73 -14.98
C MET A 430 -16.41 17.10 -14.55
N LEU A 431 -15.97 16.08 -15.28
CA LEU A 431 -14.73 15.36 -14.97
C LEU A 431 -13.63 15.77 -15.97
N PHE A 432 -12.43 16.09 -15.49
CA PHE A 432 -11.31 16.50 -16.34
C PHE A 432 -10.08 15.60 -16.18
N ASN A 433 -9.33 15.35 -17.25
CA ASN A 433 -8.03 14.65 -17.22
C ASN A 433 -7.08 15.13 -18.33
N SER A 434 -5.79 15.23 -18.02
CA SER A 434 -4.76 15.51 -19.03
C SER A 434 -4.43 14.33 -19.90
N ASP A 435 -4.74 13.11 -19.47
CA ASP A 435 -4.53 11.92 -20.28
C ASP A 435 -5.53 11.92 -21.44
N ARG A 436 -5.03 12.14 -22.66
CA ARG A 436 -5.85 12.15 -23.87
C ARG A 436 -6.47 10.78 -24.18
N THR A 437 -5.96 9.70 -23.62
CA THR A 437 -6.47 8.34 -23.87
C THR A 437 -7.81 8.07 -23.19
N VAL A 438 -8.11 8.78 -22.09
CA VAL A 438 -9.38 8.65 -21.35
C VAL A 438 -10.43 9.66 -21.80
N ARG A 439 -10.08 10.58 -22.71
CA ARG A 439 -11.01 11.60 -23.22
C ARG A 439 -12.25 10.95 -23.86
N GLY A 440 -13.43 11.42 -23.46
CA GLY A 440 -14.72 10.93 -23.94
C GLY A 440 -15.16 9.58 -23.36
N THR A 441 -14.31 8.92 -22.57
CA THR A 441 -14.73 7.75 -21.79
C THR A 441 -15.62 8.18 -20.62
N LEU A 442 -16.42 7.26 -20.09
CA LEU A 442 -17.36 7.54 -19.01
C LEU A 442 -16.79 7.09 -17.66
N GLU A 443 -16.85 7.95 -16.66
CA GLU A 443 -16.61 7.63 -15.25
C GLU A 443 -17.80 8.13 -14.42
N GLU A 444 -18.38 7.26 -13.60
CA GLU A 444 -19.64 7.52 -12.87
C GLU A 444 -20.78 8.03 -13.78
N GLY A 445 -20.79 7.59 -15.05
CA GLY A 445 -21.77 8.01 -16.05
C GLY A 445 -21.52 9.40 -16.67
N LEU A 446 -20.44 10.08 -16.30
CA LEU A 446 -20.06 11.39 -16.83
C LEU A 446 -18.90 11.27 -17.83
N PRO A 447 -18.90 12.01 -18.95
CA PRO A 447 -17.78 12.05 -19.87
C PRO A 447 -16.56 12.72 -19.23
N ILE A 448 -15.39 12.15 -19.48
CA ILE A 448 -14.11 12.75 -19.10
C ILE A 448 -13.66 13.71 -20.20
N HIS A 449 -13.41 14.95 -19.82
CA HIS A 449 -12.96 16.03 -20.71
C HIS A 449 -11.46 16.28 -20.56
N HIS A 450 -10.83 16.72 -21.63
CA HIS A 450 -9.46 17.22 -21.56
C HIS A 450 -9.47 18.72 -21.21
N PRO A 451 -8.48 19.26 -20.47
CA PRO A 451 -8.43 20.69 -20.10
C PRO A 451 -8.47 21.68 -21.28
N ASP A 452 -8.17 21.26 -22.51
CA ASP A 452 -8.30 22.11 -23.71
C ASP A 452 -9.77 22.39 -24.09
N GLU A 453 -10.73 21.65 -23.53
CA GLU A 453 -12.16 21.81 -23.75
C GLU A 453 -12.80 22.85 -22.80
N ILE A 454 -12.05 23.35 -21.81
CA ILE A 454 -12.53 24.33 -20.82
C ILE A 454 -13.19 25.58 -21.47
N PRO A 455 -12.64 26.19 -22.55
CA PRO A 455 -13.25 27.36 -23.19
C PRO A 455 -14.64 27.11 -23.79
N GLU A 456 -14.89 25.88 -24.24
CA GLU A 456 -16.18 25.45 -24.80
C GLU A 456 -17.18 25.09 -23.70
N LEU A 457 -16.71 24.31 -22.72
CA LEU A 457 -17.53 23.78 -21.63
C LEU A 457 -17.91 24.83 -20.59
N ARG A 458 -17.07 25.85 -20.39
CA ARG A 458 -17.27 26.99 -19.49
C ARG A 458 -17.76 26.59 -18.09
N PRO A 459 -17.01 25.76 -17.34
CA PRO A 459 -17.33 25.51 -15.94
C PRO A 459 -17.30 26.83 -15.15
N ASP A 460 -18.19 26.99 -14.17
CA ASP A 460 -18.17 28.18 -13.31
C ASP A 460 -17.05 28.06 -12.24
N MET A 461 -16.68 26.83 -11.89
CA MET A 461 -15.63 26.48 -10.91
C MET A 461 -14.85 25.24 -11.35
N MET A 462 -13.55 25.22 -11.09
CA MET A 462 -12.69 24.05 -11.17
C MET A 462 -12.09 23.73 -9.79
N LEU A 463 -12.35 22.51 -9.32
CA LEU A 463 -11.84 21.99 -8.06
C LEU A 463 -10.67 21.04 -8.31
N ILE A 464 -9.49 21.44 -7.85
CA ILE A 464 -8.28 20.61 -7.90
C ILE A 464 -8.40 19.54 -6.81
N CYS A 465 -8.56 18.30 -7.24
CA CYS A 465 -8.83 17.15 -6.37
C CYS A 465 -7.57 16.37 -5.99
N SER A 466 -6.50 16.50 -6.78
CA SER A 466 -5.25 15.78 -6.55
C SER A 466 -4.46 16.39 -5.41
N TYR A 467 -4.17 15.61 -4.37
CA TYR A 467 -3.25 16.04 -3.32
C TYR A 467 -1.79 16.07 -3.77
N ARG A 468 -1.39 15.16 -4.68
CA ARG A 468 0.02 15.00 -5.10
C ARG A 468 0.45 16.01 -6.18
N TYR A 469 -0.46 16.33 -7.10
CA TYR A 469 -0.19 17.12 -8.31
C TYR A 469 -0.91 18.46 -8.29
N GLU A 470 -1.29 18.96 -7.11
CA GLU A 470 -2.10 20.19 -6.99
C GLU A 470 -1.41 21.42 -7.61
N ASP A 471 -0.09 21.54 -7.45
CA ASP A 471 0.67 22.68 -7.96
C ASP A 471 0.78 22.66 -9.48
N ASP A 472 1.13 21.50 -10.05
CA ASP A 472 1.22 21.30 -11.51
C ASP A 472 -0.13 21.57 -12.18
N ILE A 473 -1.22 21.09 -11.57
CA ILE A 473 -2.59 21.31 -12.04
C ILE A 473 -2.98 22.79 -11.92
N ALA A 474 -2.67 23.43 -10.79
CA ALA A 474 -2.96 24.85 -10.61
C ALA A 474 -2.22 25.72 -11.64
N GLU A 475 -0.96 25.37 -11.96
CA GLU A 475 -0.20 26.04 -13.01
C GLU A 475 -0.84 25.84 -14.39
N MET A 476 -1.27 24.61 -14.70
CA MET A 476 -1.97 24.31 -15.95
C MET A 476 -3.29 25.08 -16.10
N LEU A 477 -4.03 25.28 -15.01
CA LEU A 477 -5.32 25.98 -15.03
C LEU A 477 -5.19 27.51 -15.04
N ARG A 478 -4.01 28.05 -14.72
CA ARG A 478 -3.76 29.50 -14.61
C ARG A 478 -4.19 30.32 -15.84
N PRO A 479 -4.04 29.87 -17.09
CA PRO A 479 -4.54 30.61 -18.26
C PRO A 479 -6.06 30.78 -18.25
N TYR A 480 -6.80 29.77 -17.80
CA TYR A 480 -8.27 29.80 -17.70
C TYR A 480 -8.74 30.63 -16.51
N GLU A 481 -8.00 30.60 -15.40
CA GLU A 481 -8.26 31.45 -14.25
C GLU A 481 -8.21 32.94 -14.60
N ARG A 482 -7.22 33.36 -15.42
CA ARG A 482 -7.14 34.73 -15.97
C ARG A 482 -8.31 35.10 -16.88
N GLN A 483 -9.04 34.12 -17.40
CA GLN A 483 -10.23 34.30 -18.23
C GLN A 483 -11.54 34.25 -17.41
N GLY A 484 -11.45 34.19 -16.08
CA GLY A 484 -12.58 34.25 -15.17
C GLY A 484 -13.06 32.89 -14.64
N LEU A 485 -12.40 31.78 -14.97
CA LEU A 485 -12.66 30.50 -14.31
C LEU A 485 -12.25 30.57 -12.84
N ARG A 486 -13.15 30.26 -11.91
CA ARG A 486 -12.76 30.12 -10.51
C ARG A 486 -12.01 28.80 -10.32
N VAL A 487 -10.82 28.84 -9.73
CA VAL A 487 -10.02 27.64 -9.44
C VAL A 487 -9.79 27.56 -7.94
N GLU A 488 -10.10 26.42 -7.33
CA GLU A 488 -9.90 26.18 -5.90
C GLU A 488 -9.22 24.83 -5.67
N ARG A 489 -8.43 24.75 -4.60
CA ARG A 489 -7.86 23.48 -4.13
C ARG A 489 -8.81 22.82 -3.15
N LEU A 490 -8.95 21.50 -3.24
CA LEU A 490 -9.74 20.76 -2.25
C LEU A 490 -9.13 20.91 -0.86
N HIS A 491 -7.82 20.64 -0.75
CA HIS A 491 -7.06 20.68 0.49
C HIS A 491 -6.48 22.07 0.74
N ARG A 492 -6.46 22.49 2.00
CA ARG A 492 -5.71 23.67 2.44
C ARG A 492 -4.25 23.31 2.74
N ASN A 493 -3.38 24.32 2.76
CA ASN A 493 -2.00 24.14 3.19
C ASN A 493 -1.96 23.58 4.62
N GLY A 494 -1.23 22.48 4.81
CA GLY A 494 -1.11 21.79 6.11
C GLY A 494 -2.18 20.72 6.36
N GLU A 495 -3.20 20.60 5.50
CA GLU A 495 -4.16 19.49 5.58
C GLU A 495 -3.58 18.20 4.98
N VAL A 496 -4.15 17.07 5.37
CA VAL A 496 -3.86 15.74 4.82
C VAL A 496 -4.91 15.34 3.77
N PRO A 497 -4.62 14.39 2.85
CA PRO A 497 -5.59 14.00 1.84
C PRO A 497 -6.79 13.29 2.48
N TRP A 498 -7.94 13.41 1.83
CA TRP A 498 -9.19 12.79 2.29
C TRP A 498 -9.24 11.28 2.01
N ILE A 499 -8.44 10.84 1.04
CA ILE A 499 -8.20 9.45 0.67
C ILE A 499 -6.69 9.32 0.52
N PHE A 500 -6.10 8.33 1.19
CA PHE A 500 -4.66 8.11 1.13
C PHE A 500 -4.25 7.26 -0.05
#